data_AF-A0AAN7C112-F1
#
_entry.id   AF-A0AAN7C112-F1
#
_cell.length_a   1.000
_cell.length_b   1.000
_cell.length_c   1.000
_cell.angle_alpha   90.00
_cell.angle_beta   90.00
_cell.angle_gamma   90.00
#
_symmetry.space_group_name_H-M   'P 1'
#
loop_
_entity.id
_entity.type
_entity.pdbx_description
1 polymer ?
#
loop_
_entity_poly.entity_id
_entity_poly.type
_entity_poly.pdbx_seq_one_letter_code
_entity_poly.pdbx_strand_id
1 'polypeptide(L)'
;KTLNQAYEATWRRLQEGQDKRDFELASQVLAWISHAPRPMTQTELQHALVISEGTHTVNAEDERPIDWVITICVGFIVYNGKSIRILHATAKGFLTQRFDNNVVRLREMAWACIDYLAASRFQTPPCKNDDELNSRLEPISSWNCEVKAECKGGGCESSRDGHEIA
;
A
#
# COMPACT_ATOMS: atom_id res chain seq x y z
N LYS A 1 19.56 -24.91 -6.81
CA LYS A 1 18.99 -24.08 -5.72
C LYS A 1 17.53 -23.87 -6.03
N THR A 2 16.62 -24.24 -5.13
CA THR A 2 15.19 -23.92 -5.30
C THR A 2 15.00 -22.40 -5.12
N LEU A 3 13.95 -21.82 -5.72
CA LEU A 3 13.69 -20.38 -5.63
C LEU A 3 13.60 -19.90 -4.18
N ASN A 4 12.95 -20.67 -3.31
CA ASN A 4 12.84 -20.35 -1.88
C ASN A 4 14.20 -20.31 -1.18
N GLN A 5 15.16 -21.19 -1.54
CA GLN A 5 16.52 -21.14 -0.97
C GLN A 5 17.27 -19.87 -1.38
N ALA A 6 17.02 -19.35 -2.59
CA ALA A 6 17.62 -18.09 -3.03
C ALA A 6 17.02 -16.90 -2.25
N TYR A 7 15.70 -16.87 -2.04
CA TYR A 7 15.06 -15.82 -1.25
C TYR A 7 15.42 -15.87 0.23
N GLU A 8 15.53 -17.06 0.82
CA GLU A 8 16.04 -17.21 2.19
C GLU A 8 17.48 -16.72 2.33
N ALA A 9 18.33 -16.97 1.33
CA ALA A 9 19.69 -16.42 1.32
C ALA A 9 19.68 -14.88 1.25
N THR A 10 18.79 -14.28 0.45
CA THR A 10 18.63 -12.81 0.41
C THR A 10 18.06 -12.27 1.72
N TRP A 11 17.07 -12.93 2.32
CA TRP A 11 16.51 -12.57 3.61
C TRP A 11 17.57 -12.64 4.73
N ARG A 12 18.41 -13.67 4.71
CA ARG A 12 19.51 -13.79 5.66
C ARG A 12 20.52 -12.66 5.52
N ARG A 13 20.84 -12.25 4.29
CA ARG A 13 21.68 -11.06 4.03
C ARG A 13 21.03 -9.78 4.53
N LEU A 14 19.71 -9.65 4.35
CA LEU A 14 18.93 -8.55 4.91
C LEU A 14 19.04 -8.51 6.44
N GLN A 15 19.02 -9.68 7.10
CA GLN A 15 19.07 -9.75 8.57
C GLN A 15 20.48 -9.56 9.15
N GLU A 16 21.50 -10.14 8.53
CA GLU A 16 22.88 -10.11 9.03
C GLU A 16 23.69 -8.90 8.53
N GLY A 17 23.24 -8.25 7.46
CA GLY A 17 23.98 -7.18 6.77
C GLY A 17 23.73 -5.76 7.27
N GLN A 18 22.83 -5.57 8.24
CA GLN A 18 22.47 -4.27 8.79
C GLN A 18 22.20 -4.36 10.29
N ASP A 19 22.08 -3.20 10.95
CA ASP A 19 21.77 -3.18 12.37
C ASP A 19 20.32 -3.61 12.65
N LYS A 20 20.01 -3.90 13.92
CA LYS A 20 18.70 -4.42 14.32
C LYS A 20 17.55 -3.45 13.98
N ARG A 21 17.79 -2.14 14.05
CA ARG A 21 16.76 -1.12 13.76
C ARG A 21 16.48 -1.08 12.26
N ASP A 22 17.52 -1.08 11.45
CA ASP A 22 17.39 -1.07 9.99
C ASP A 22 16.71 -2.36 9.49
N PHE A 23 17.06 -3.51 10.08
CA PHE A 23 16.39 -4.77 9.76
C PHE A 23 14.90 -4.75 10.16
N GLU A 24 14.56 -4.23 11.33
CA GLU A 24 13.18 -4.16 11.80
C GLU A 24 12.32 -3.30 10.86
N LEU A 25 12.86 -2.17 10.43
CA LEU A 25 12.22 -1.28 9.48
C LEU A 25 12.11 -1.92 8.09
N ALA A 26 13.18 -2.54 7.58
CA ALA A 26 13.13 -3.25 6.30
C ALA A 26 12.09 -4.38 6.32
N SER A 27 12.03 -5.13 7.43
CA SER A 27 11.01 -6.16 7.65
C SER A 27 9.59 -5.58 7.63
N GLN A 28 9.40 -4.41 8.25
CA GLN A 28 8.11 -3.71 8.25
C GLN A 28 7.71 -3.22 6.85
N VAL A 29 8.63 -2.60 6.12
CA VAL A 29 8.43 -2.16 4.74
C VAL A 29 8.05 -3.33 3.84
N LEU A 30 8.78 -4.45 3.95
CA LEU A 30 8.50 -5.64 3.15
C LEU A 30 7.14 -6.25 3.49
N ALA A 31 6.71 -6.21 4.75
CA ALA A 31 5.39 -6.66 5.17
C ALA A 31 4.27 -5.79 4.56
N TRP A 32 4.43 -4.47 4.56
CA TRP A 32 3.47 -3.55 3.92
C TRP A 32 3.35 -3.83 2.42
N ILE A 33 4.46 -3.87 1.70
CA ILE A 33 4.47 -4.03 0.23
C ILE A 33 4.01 -5.45 -0.18
N SER A 34 4.29 -6.48 0.62
CA SER A 34 3.86 -7.85 0.31
C SER A 34 2.35 -8.05 0.42
N HIS A 35 1.71 -7.39 1.38
CA HIS A 35 0.25 -7.49 1.58
C HIS A 35 -0.54 -6.45 0.80
N ALA A 36 0.11 -5.42 0.27
CA ALA A 36 -0.56 -4.42 -0.53
C ALA A 36 -1.20 -5.07 -1.79
N PRO A 37 -2.50 -4.82 -2.06
CA PRO A 37 -3.20 -5.39 -3.21
C PRO A 37 -2.68 -4.80 -4.52
N ARG A 38 -2.22 -3.55 -4.49
CA ARG A 38 -1.58 -2.83 -5.59
C ARG A 38 -0.21 -2.31 -5.19
N PRO A 39 0.67 -1.92 -6.14
CA PRO A 39 1.89 -1.20 -5.82
C PRO A 39 1.59 0.02 -4.95
N MET A 40 2.39 0.21 -3.89
CA MET A 40 2.25 1.35 -3.00
C MET A 40 2.98 2.55 -3.60
N THR A 41 2.40 3.73 -3.47
CA THR A 41 3.11 4.98 -3.73
C THR A 41 4.12 5.27 -2.62
N GLN A 42 5.06 6.17 -2.87
CA GLN A 42 6.01 6.63 -1.86
C GLN A 42 5.30 7.18 -0.62
N THR A 43 4.33 8.08 -0.82
CA THR A 43 3.59 8.74 0.26
C THR A 43 2.79 7.74 1.10
N GLU A 44 2.14 6.77 0.47
CA GLU A 44 1.41 5.71 1.19
C GLU A 44 2.33 4.90 2.10
N LEU A 45 3.52 4.53 1.61
CA LEU A 45 4.48 3.79 2.42
C LEU A 45 5.00 4.64 3.58
N GLN A 46 5.39 5.90 3.33
CA GLN A 46 5.87 6.80 4.37
C GLN A 46 4.82 7.00 5.47
N HIS A 47 3.56 7.25 5.10
CA HIS A 47 2.46 7.35 6.06
C HIS A 47 2.31 6.07 6.90
N ALA A 48 2.39 4.91 6.26
CA ALA A 48 2.27 3.63 6.95
C ALA A 48 3.40 3.40 7.96
N LEU A 49 4.63 3.81 7.63
CA LEU A 49 5.79 3.69 8.52
C LEU A 49 5.67 4.62 9.73
N VAL A 50 5.37 5.90 9.51
CA VAL A 50 5.24 6.92 10.57
C VAL A 50 4.23 6.44 11.62
N ILE A 51 3.04 6.01 11.19
CA ILE A 51 1.98 5.57 12.12
C ILE A 51 2.37 4.31 12.88
N SER A 52 3.08 3.40 12.21
CA SER A 52 3.53 2.17 12.84
C SER A 52 4.64 2.41 13.88
N GLU A 53 5.31 3.57 13.87
CA GLU A 53 6.23 4.02 14.93
C GLU A 53 5.47 4.59 16.16
N GLY A 54 4.13 4.58 16.15
CA GLY A 54 3.28 5.02 17.25
C GLY A 54 2.93 6.50 17.22
N THR A 55 3.24 7.20 16.13
CA THR A 55 2.82 8.60 15.95
C THR A 55 1.43 8.66 15.34
N HIS A 56 0.47 9.26 16.05
CA HIS A 56 -0.89 9.46 15.56
C HIS A 56 -1.05 10.62 14.57
N THR A 57 0.05 11.36 14.32
CA THR A 57 0.12 12.48 13.39
C THR A 57 1.22 12.20 12.37
N VAL A 58 0.89 12.27 11.09
CA VAL A 58 1.90 12.24 10.03
C VAL A 58 2.36 13.67 9.77
N ASN A 59 3.59 13.99 10.15
CA ASN A 59 4.24 15.23 9.73
C ASN A 59 5.24 14.93 8.61
N ALA A 60 5.41 15.88 7.68
CA ALA A 60 6.37 15.76 6.59
C ALA A 60 7.83 15.59 7.06
N GLU A 61 8.15 16.07 8.27
CA GLU A 61 9.49 15.94 8.89
C GLU A 61 9.77 14.52 9.42
N ASP A 62 8.74 13.71 9.64
CA ASP A 62 8.86 12.33 10.12
C ASP A 62 9.04 11.34 8.94
N GLU A 63 9.00 11.83 7.70
CA GLU A 63 9.09 11.01 6.50
C GLU A 63 10.51 10.56 6.21
N ARG A 64 10.73 9.24 6.17
CA ARG A 64 12.00 8.66 5.77
C ARG A 64 12.25 8.85 4.26
N PRO A 65 13.48 9.18 3.82
CA PRO A 65 13.82 9.25 2.40
C PRO A 65 13.62 7.90 1.71
N ILE A 66 12.99 7.91 0.53
CA ILE A 66 12.70 6.67 -0.21
C ILE A 66 13.96 5.91 -0.61
N ASP A 67 15.04 6.61 -0.94
CA ASP A 67 16.32 6.00 -1.31
C ASP A 67 16.91 5.18 -0.16
N TRP A 68 16.72 5.66 1.07
CA TRP A 68 17.15 4.93 2.25
C TRP A 68 16.30 3.67 2.47
N VAL A 69 14.98 3.75 2.28
CA VAL A 69 14.06 2.59 2.34
C VAL A 69 14.43 1.52 1.30
N ILE A 70 14.80 1.93 0.07
CA ILE A 70 15.27 1.00 -0.98
C ILE A 70 16.57 0.32 -0.55
N THR A 71 17.48 1.09 0.04
CA THR A 71 18.79 0.60 0.47
C THR A 71 18.67 -0.49 1.54
N ILE A 72 17.86 -0.25 2.58
CA ILE A 72 17.71 -1.21 3.70
C ILE A 72 16.95 -2.48 3.29
N CYS A 73 16.17 -2.46 2.20
CA CYS A 73 15.37 -3.60 1.73
C CYS A 73 16.13 -4.58 0.81
N VAL A 74 17.44 -4.40 0.61
CA VAL A 74 18.39 -5.33 -0.06
C VAL A 74 17.78 -6.07 -1.26
N GLY A 75 17.46 -5.33 -2.32
CA GLY A 75 17.09 -5.89 -3.62
C GLY A 75 15.75 -6.63 -3.67
N PHE A 76 14.97 -6.65 -2.58
CA PHE A 76 13.60 -7.15 -2.61
C PHE A 76 12.65 -6.20 -3.33
N ILE A 77 12.93 -4.89 -3.28
CA ILE A 77 12.04 -3.86 -3.81
C ILE A 77 12.69 -3.06 -4.93
N VAL A 78 11.84 -2.49 -5.78
CA VAL A 78 12.20 -1.55 -6.84
C VAL A 78 11.25 -0.36 -6.76
N TYR A 79 11.81 0.83 -6.94
CA TYR A 79 11.08 2.07 -7.10
C TYR A 79 11.28 2.60 -8.52
N ASN A 80 10.19 3.02 -9.17
CA ASN A 80 10.19 3.53 -10.55
C ASN A 80 9.90 5.04 -10.63
N GLY A 81 10.02 5.78 -9.52
CA GLY A 81 9.64 7.20 -9.45
C GLY A 81 8.17 7.45 -9.12
N LYS A 82 7.30 6.44 -9.17
CA LYS A 82 5.87 6.56 -8.82
C LYS A 82 5.44 5.58 -7.74
N SER A 83 5.82 4.32 -7.91
CA SER A 83 5.40 3.23 -7.05
C SER A 83 6.55 2.31 -6.68
N ILE A 84 6.38 1.68 -5.52
CA ILE A 84 7.29 0.74 -4.93
C ILE A 84 6.65 -0.64 -5.06
N ARG A 85 7.43 -1.59 -5.56
CA ARG A 85 6.98 -2.97 -5.74
C ARG A 85 8.09 -3.95 -5.42
N ILE A 86 7.70 -5.16 -5.03
CA ILE A 86 8.63 -6.27 -4.92
C ILE A 86 9.10 -6.67 -6.32
N LEU A 87 10.41 -6.91 -6.47
CA LEU A 87 11.10 -7.12 -7.75
C LEU A 87 10.47 -8.23 -8.61
N HIS A 88 9.95 -9.29 -7.97
CA HIS A 88 9.38 -10.44 -8.67
C HIS A 88 8.12 -11.00 -7.96
N ALA A 89 7.14 -11.49 -8.72
CA ALA A 89 5.90 -12.04 -8.16
C ALA A 89 6.13 -13.24 -7.22
N THR A 90 7.10 -14.09 -7.52
CA THR A 90 7.48 -15.21 -6.63
C THR A 90 8.17 -14.74 -5.35
N ALA A 91 8.90 -13.62 -5.40
CA ALA A 91 9.46 -13.00 -4.20
C ALA A 91 8.34 -12.40 -3.34
N LYS A 92 7.29 -11.83 -3.97
CA LYS A 92 6.09 -11.39 -3.26
C LYS A 92 5.41 -12.56 -2.55
N GLY A 93 5.18 -13.67 -3.25
CA GLY A 93 4.59 -14.87 -2.64
C GLY A 93 5.40 -15.43 -1.47
N PHE A 94 6.73 -15.48 -1.60
CA PHE A 94 7.62 -15.89 -0.51
C PHE A 94 7.49 -14.96 0.73
N LEU A 95 7.50 -13.65 0.51
CA LEU A 95 7.38 -12.66 1.60
C LEU A 95 6.00 -12.70 2.25
N THR A 96 4.92 -12.78 1.46
CA THR A 96 3.54 -12.90 1.98
C THR A 96 3.43 -14.12 2.89
N GLN A 97 3.84 -15.31 2.43
CA GLN A 97 3.82 -16.52 3.25
C GLN A 97 4.65 -16.40 4.53
N ARG A 98 5.79 -15.70 4.46
CA ARG A 98 6.65 -15.47 5.62
C ARG A 98 5.95 -14.60 6.67
N PHE A 99 5.28 -13.54 6.24
CA PHE A 99 4.60 -12.62 7.15
C PHE A 99 3.22 -13.08 7.58
N ASP A 100 2.53 -13.93 6.82
CA ASP A 100 1.28 -14.60 7.23
C ASP A 100 1.48 -15.39 8.53
N ASN A 101 2.68 -15.97 8.71
CA ASN A 101 3.08 -16.68 9.91
C ASN A 101 3.53 -15.75 11.06
N ASN A 102 3.60 -14.44 10.83
CA ASN A 102 4.01 -13.43 11.81
C ASN A 102 2.81 -12.64 12.33
N VAL A 103 2.07 -13.25 13.27
CA VAL A 103 0.87 -12.66 13.89
C VAL A 103 1.16 -11.30 14.53
N VAL A 104 2.36 -11.09 15.09
CA VAL A 104 2.74 -9.81 15.69
C VAL A 104 2.78 -8.71 14.63
N ARG A 105 3.44 -8.96 13.49
CA ARG A 105 3.51 -8.00 12.39
C ARG A 105 2.15 -7.71 11.79
N LEU A 106 1.32 -8.75 11.57
CA LEU A 106 -0.04 -8.55 11.04
C LEU A 106 -0.88 -7.69 12.00
N ARG A 107 -0.76 -7.92 13.30
CA ARG A 107 -1.43 -7.12 14.33
C ARG A 107 -0.95 -5.66 14.32
N GLU A 108 0.35 -5.41 14.22
CA GLU A 108 0.91 -4.05 14.12
C GLU A 108 0.37 -3.31 12.90
N MET A 109 0.34 -3.97 11.74
CA MET A 109 -0.21 -3.38 10.52
C MET A 109 -1.70 -3.04 10.67
N ALA A 110 -2.48 -3.94 11.26
CA ALA A 110 -3.90 -3.71 11.51
C ALA A 110 -4.13 -2.52 12.45
N TRP A 111 -3.34 -2.40 13.52
CA TRP A 111 -3.39 -1.25 14.42
C TRP A 111 -3.00 0.05 13.72
N ALA A 112 -1.94 0.04 12.91
CA ALA A 112 -1.55 1.21 12.14
C ALA A 112 -2.64 1.67 11.16
N CYS A 113 -3.37 0.75 10.53
CA CYS A 113 -4.54 1.09 9.71
C CYS A 113 -5.66 1.73 10.54
N ILE A 114 -5.95 1.19 11.73
CA ILE A 114 -6.96 1.75 12.64
C ILE A 114 -6.55 3.15 13.09
N ASP A 115 -5.30 3.33 13.51
CA ASP A 115 -4.76 4.62 13.96
C ASP A 115 -4.75 5.64 12.81
N TYR A 116 -4.43 5.22 11.59
CA TYR A 116 -4.53 6.08 10.41
C TYR A 116 -5.94 6.61 10.22
N LEU A 117 -6.94 5.74 10.28
CA LEU A 117 -8.35 6.10 10.09
C LEU A 117 -8.91 6.90 11.28
N ALA A 118 -8.37 6.68 12.48
CA ALA A 118 -8.74 7.42 13.69
C ALA A 118 -8.02 8.78 13.82
N ALA A 119 -7.03 9.08 12.98
CA ALA A 119 -6.31 10.33 13.01
C ALA A 119 -7.24 11.54 12.83
N SER A 120 -6.93 12.65 13.50
CA SER A 120 -7.78 13.87 13.54
C SER A 120 -8.17 14.41 12.17
N ARG A 121 -7.31 14.26 11.15
CA ARG A 121 -7.61 14.62 9.75
C ARG A 121 -8.83 13.90 9.17
N PHE A 122 -9.18 12.72 9.69
CA PHE A 122 -10.37 11.96 9.30
C PHE A 122 -11.51 12.07 10.32
N GLN A 123 -11.29 12.71 11.48
CA GLN A 123 -12.33 13.04 12.46
C GLN A 123 -13.20 14.21 11.98
N THR A 124 -13.74 14.06 10.77
CA THR A 124 -14.74 14.97 10.21
C THR A 124 -16.12 14.48 10.62
N PRO A 125 -17.10 15.38 10.83
CA PRO A 125 -18.47 14.97 11.12
C PRO A 125 -18.99 14.06 9.99
N PRO A 126 -19.86 13.07 10.31
CA PRO A 126 -20.41 12.16 9.29
C PRO A 126 -20.98 12.93 8.10
N CYS A 127 -20.72 12.43 6.88
CA CYS A 127 -21.33 13.01 5.68
C CYS A 127 -22.85 12.93 5.79
N LYS A 128 -23.54 14.02 5.44
CA LYS A 128 -25.01 14.09 5.51
C LYS A 128 -25.68 13.52 4.27
N ASN A 129 -24.96 13.49 3.15
CA ASN A 129 -25.43 13.00 1.86
C ASN A 129 -24.27 12.47 1.00
N ASP A 130 -24.61 11.81 -0.10
CA ASP A 130 -23.65 11.22 -1.04
C ASP A 130 -22.78 12.28 -1.72
N ASP A 131 -23.29 13.49 -1.94
CA ASP A 131 -22.54 14.61 -2.53
C ASP A 131 -21.39 15.07 -1.62
N GLU A 132 -21.63 15.15 -0.31
CA GLU A 132 -20.62 15.49 0.69
C GLU A 132 -19.56 14.38 0.82
N LEU A 133 -19.98 13.11 0.75
CA LEU A 133 -19.07 11.97 0.70
C LEU A 133 -18.19 12.02 -0.55
N ASN A 134 -18.78 12.16 -1.74
CA ASN A 134 -18.05 12.23 -3.00
C ASN A 134 -17.06 13.41 -3.00
N SER A 135 -17.48 14.59 -2.56
CA SER A 135 -16.59 15.76 -2.45
C SER A 135 -15.39 15.54 -1.52
N ARG A 136 -15.54 14.72 -0.46
CA ARG A 136 -14.45 14.34 0.45
C ARG A 136 -13.58 13.20 -0.08
N LEU A 137 -14.12 12.35 -0.94
CA LEU A 137 -13.40 11.25 -1.59
C LEU A 137 -12.67 11.70 -2.86
N GLU A 138 -13.11 12.77 -3.53
CA GLU A 138 -12.49 13.35 -4.72
C GLU A 138 -10.97 13.59 -4.53
N PRO A 139 -10.49 14.22 -3.43
CA PRO A 139 -9.06 14.38 -3.17
C PRO A 139 -8.32 13.08 -2.88
N ILE A 140 -9.01 12.02 -2.46
CA ILE A 140 -8.42 10.69 -2.19
C ILE A 140 -8.35 9.87 -3.49
N SER A 141 -9.34 10.05 -4.37
CA SER A 141 -9.41 9.40 -5.68
C SER A 141 -8.29 9.86 -6.63
N SER A 142 -7.76 11.08 -6.45
CA SER A 142 -6.59 11.57 -7.18
C SER A 142 -5.28 10.88 -6.77
N TRP A 143 -5.22 10.19 -5.62
CA TRP A 143 -4.11 9.29 -5.26
C TRP A 143 -4.30 7.87 -5.83
N ASN A 144 -5.50 7.56 -6.31
CA ASN A 144 -5.85 6.29 -6.96
C ASN A 144 -5.53 6.29 -8.47
N CYS A 145 -4.41 6.90 -8.87
CA CYS A 145 -3.96 6.79 -10.26
C CYS A 145 -3.55 5.34 -10.58
N GLU A 146 -4.33 4.76 -11.49
CA GLU A 146 -4.20 3.46 -12.17
C GLU A 146 -4.90 2.24 -11.54
N VAL A 147 -6.21 2.37 -11.27
CA VAL A 147 -7.14 1.25 -11.51
C VAL A 147 -8.27 1.71 -12.43
N LYS A 148 -7.93 2.24 -13.61
CA LYS A 148 -8.86 2.24 -14.75
C LYS A 148 -8.38 1.20 -15.73
N ALA A 149 -8.73 -0.06 -15.45
CA ALA A 149 -8.83 -1.05 -16.50
C ALA A 149 -9.88 -0.55 -17.51
N GLU A 150 -9.50 -0.57 -18.77
CA GLU A 150 -10.27 -0.11 -19.90
C GLU A 150 -11.57 -0.90 -20.04
N CYS A 151 -12.71 -0.20 -20.03
CA CYS A 151 -13.86 -0.58 -20.84
C CYS A 151 -14.22 0.62 -21.69
N LYS A 152 -13.47 0.81 -22.79
CA LYS A 152 -13.90 1.68 -23.89
C LYS A 152 -14.77 0.88 -24.84
N GLY A 153 -16.00 1.34 -25.01
CA GLY A 153 -16.71 1.28 -26.30
C GLY A 153 -17.77 0.20 -26.42
N GLY A 154 -19.05 0.62 -26.43
CA GLY A 154 -20.16 -0.23 -26.86
C GLY A 154 -21.54 0.34 -26.54
N GLY A 155 -21.89 1.45 -27.20
CA GLY A 155 -23.23 2.01 -27.49
C GLY A 155 -24.45 1.69 -26.60
N CYS A 156 -25.09 2.74 -26.09
CA CYS A 156 -26.53 2.73 -25.82
C CYS A 156 -27.21 3.76 -26.73
N GLU A 157 -27.67 3.30 -27.89
CA GLU A 157 -28.77 3.94 -28.62
C GLU A 157 -30.01 3.05 -28.49
N SER A 158 -31.06 3.58 -27.86
CA SER A 158 -32.43 3.32 -28.29
C SER A 158 -33.32 4.46 -27.80
N SER A 159 -33.38 5.50 -28.63
CA SER A 159 -34.57 6.32 -28.74
C SER A 159 -35.68 5.43 -29.31
N ARG A 160 -36.87 5.44 -28.69
CA ARG A 160 -38.16 5.11 -29.31
C ARG A 160 -39.29 5.64 -28.44
N ASP A 161 -39.69 6.87 -28.72
CA ASP A 161 -41.08 7.28 -28.58
C ASP A 161 -41.92 6.61 -29.68
N GLY A 162 -43.16 6.22 -29.37
CA GLY A 162 -44.20 5.97 -30.37
C GLY A 162 -45.01 4.67 -30.23
N HIS A 163 -46.05 4.72 -29.39
CA HIS A 163 -47.43 4.23 -29.59
C HIS A 163 -47.74 3.22 -30.72
N GLU A 164 -48.37 2.07 -30.37
CA GLU A 164 -49.63 1.63 -31.00
C GLU A 164 -50.39 0.62 -30.13
N ILE A 165 -51.71 0.80 -30.11
CA ILE A 165 -52.73 0.11 -29.32
C ILE A 165 -53.49 -0.80 -30.30
N ALA A 166 -53.82 -2.02 -29.89
CA ALA A 166 -54.86 -2.85 -30.48
C ALA A 166 -55.74 -3.41 -29.36
#